data_AF-A0A1Z8Z4W9-F1
#
_entry.id   AF-A0A1Z8Z4W9-F1
#
_cell.length_a   1.000
_cell.length_b   1.000
_cell.length_c   1.000
_cell.angle_alpha   90.00
_cell.angle_beta   90.00
_cell.angle_gamma   90.00
#
_symmetry.space_group_name_H-M   'P 1'
#
loop_
_entity.id
_entity.type
_entity.pdbx_description
1 polymer ?
#
loop_
_entity_poly.entity_id
_entity_poly.type
_entity_poly.pdbx_seq_one_letter_code
_entity_poly.pdbx_strand_id
1 'polypeptide(L)'
;MGQIPLIAKVIRGLGWTKKIIVINYQVLQDRIGINKFVNLANFIKFELDNCKLPNSKFNFDYWGFETNKEKVATILFHYFENNNLVTIFDNHGGCEKSYFYNKYNHEIKIDKKFSADGGKIPDLVMRDDKNKVIYQFEGKKFNAIYKGLDEIKHFDLFEKKFLSKHYPEYKYKRSLVINGGEKTNIDKIDFK
;
A
#
# COMPACT_ATOMS: atom_id res chain seq x y z
N MET A 1 2.20 -14.83 0.78
CA MET A 1 2.91 -15.83 1.62
C MET A 1 3.23 -15.37 3.05
N GLY A 2 3.03 -14.10 3.45
CA GLY A 2 3.32 -13.66 4.84
C GLY A 2 2.37 -14.25 5.91
N GLN A 3 1.16 -14.64 5.52
CA GLN A 3 0.15 -15.22 6.43
C GLN A 3 0.56 -16.59 6.99
N ILE A 4 1.22 -17.45 6.20
CA ILE A 4 1.63 -18.79 6.63
C ILE A 4 2.64 -18.73 7.79
N PRO A 5 3.73 -17.95 7.72
CA PRO A 5 4.58 -17.68 8.87
C PRO A 5 3.82 -17.17 10.10
N LEU A 6 2.84 -16.28 9.92
CA LEU A 6 2.06 -15.73 11.03
C LEU A 6 1.26 -16.84 11.72
N ILE A 7 0.55 -17.68 10.96
CA ILE A 7 -0.19 -18.83 11.48
C ILE A 7 0.75 -19.78 12.24
N ALA A 8 1.90 -20.13 11.64
CA ALA A 8 2.88 -20.99 12.28
C ALA A 8 3.43 -20.37 13.58
N LYS A 9 3.64 -19.05 13.62
CA LYS A 9 4.07 -18.33 14.82
C LYS A 9 3.01 -18.35 15.91
N VAL A 10 1.73 -18.20 15.57
CA VAL A 10 0.61 -18.31 16.52
C VAL A 10 0.54 -19.73 17.08
N ILE A 11 0.62 -20.76 16.23
CA ILE A 11 0.63 -22.17 16.67
C ILE A 11 1.77 -22.42 17.67
N ARG A 12 2.97 -21.89 17.40
CA ARG A 12 4.10 -21.94 18.34
C ARG A 12 3.81 -21.20 19.64
N GLY A 13 3.20 -20.02 19.56
CA GLY A 13 2.80 -19.21 20.71
C GLY A 13 1.76 -19.88 21.61
N LEU A 14 0.88 -20.71 21.03
CA LEU A 14 -0.09 -21.53 21.74
C LEU A 14 0.51 -22.81 22.37
N GLY A 15 1.84 -22.97 22.34
CA GLY A 15 2.54 -24.06 23.02
C GLY A 15 2.83 -25.29 22.16
N TRP A 16 2.52 -25.28 20.87
CA TRP A 16 2.84 -26.42 20.00
C TRP A 16 4.36 -26.52 19.75
N THR A 17 4.99 -27.60 20.20
CA THR A 17 6.44 -27.82 20.08
C THR A 17 6.83 -28.81 18.98
N LYS A 18 5.87 -29.55 18.42
CA LYS A 18 6.12 -30.57 17.37
C LYS A 18 6.31 -29.94 15.99
N LYS A 19 6.61 -30.77 14.99
CA LYS A 19 6.77 -30.34 13.60
C LYS A 19 5.52 -29.61 13.09
N ILE A 20 5.73 -28.52 12.34
CA ILE A 20 4.68 -27.83 11.59
C ILE A 20 5.04 -28.01 10.12
N ILE A 21 4.14 -28.61 9.35
CA ILE A 21 4.32 -28.88 7.92
C ILE A 21 3.19 -28.19 7.17
N VAL A 22 3.56 -27.38 6.19
CA VAL A 22 2.63 -26.79 5.24
C VAL A 22 2.44 -27.76 4.09
N ILE A 23 1.23 -28.27 3.97
CA ILE A 23 0.80 -29.17 2.88
C ILE A 23 -0.02 -28.38 1.84
N ASN A 24 -0.24 -28.97 0.67
CA ASN A 24 -1.10 -28.45 -0.39
C ASN A 24 -0.74 -27.00 -0.84
N TYR A 25 0.49 -26.82 -1.30
CA TYR A 25 1.01 -25.56 -1.82
C TYR A 25 1.47 -25.73 -3.28
N GLN A 26 1.56 -24.62 -4.03
CA GLN A 26 1.86 -24.64 -5.47
C GLN A 26 3.28 -24.16 -5.81
N VAL A 27 4.23 -24.31 -4.89
CA VAL A 27 5.61 -23.84 -5.05
C VAL A 27 6.49 -24.99 -5.52
N LEU A 28 7.27 -24.77 -6.57
CA LEU A 28 8.23 -25.75 -7.08
C LEU A 28 9.57 -25.59 -6.36
N GLN A 29 10.30 -26.70 -6.15
CA GLN A 29 11.62 -26.72 -5.49
C GLN A 29 12.61 -25.73 -6.11
N ASP A 30 12.62 -25.60 -7.43
CA ASP A 30 13.55 -24.73 -8.16
C ASP A 30 13.26 -23.23 -7.95
N ARG A 31 12.06 -22.89 -7.45
CA ARG A 31 11.69 -21.51 -7.10
C ARG A 31 12.04 -21.14 -5.66
N ILE A 32 12.64 -22.06 -4.90
CA ILE A 32 12.91 -21.90 -3.48
C ILE A 32 14.37 -21.49 -3.30
N GLY A 33 14.57 -20.18 -3.23
CA GLY A 33 15.81 -19.55 -2.79
C GLY A 33 15.72 -18.98 -1.38
N ILE A 34 16.83 -18.43 -0.88
CA ILE A 34 16.84 -17.69 0.39
C ILE A 34 16.03 -16.41 0.21
N ASN A 35 14.88 -16.34 0.87
CA ASN A 35 13.95 -15.21 0.79
C ASN A 35 13.24 -15.02 2.14
N LYS A 36 12.35 -14.02 2.23
CA LYS A 36 11.63 -13.70 3.47
C LYS A 36 10.84 -14.89 4.04
N PHE A 37 10.23 -15.71 3.18
CA PHE A 37 9.48 -16.89 3.61
C PHE A 37 10.41 -17.93 4.22
N VAL A 38 11.53 -18.24 3.56
CA VAL A 38 12.54 -19.20 4.06
C VAL A 38 13.18 -18.71 5.36
N ASN A 39 13.50 -17.42 5.46
CA ASN A 39 14.04 -16.82 6.69
C ASN A 39 13.07 -17.01 7.87
N LEU A 40 11.78 -16.77 7.65
CA LEU A 40 10.75 -16.97 8.66
C LEU A 40 10.50 -18.46 8.97
N ALA A 41 10.55 -19.33 7.97
CA ALA A 41 10.41 -20.77 8.13
C ALA A 41 11.52 -21.36 9.03
N ASN A 42 12.78 -20.99 8.78
CA ASN A 42 13.91 -21.38 9.61
C ASN A 42 13.80 -20.81 11.03
N PHE A 43 13.37 -19.56 11.19
CA PHE A 43 13.20 -18.92 12.51
C PHE A 43 12.09 -19.56 13.35
N ILE A 44 10.91 -19.77 12.75
CA ILE A 44 9.70 -20.29 13.43
C ILE A 44 9.72 -21.82 13.52
N LYS A 45 10.60 -22.47 12.74
CA LYS A 45 10.76 -23.93 12.62
C LYS A 45 9.51 -24.60 12.03
N PHE A 46 9.10 -24.17 10.84
CA PHE A 46 8.10 -24.87 10.03
C PHE A 46 8.67 -25.22 8.65
N GLU A 47 8.08 -26.22 7.99
CA GLU A 47 8.58 -26.77 6.72
C GLU A 47 7.49 -26.81 5.65
N LEU A 48 7.90 -26.96 4.39
CA LEU A 48 7.01 -27.29 3.28
C LEU A 48 7.07 -28.80 3.04
N ASP A 49 5.91 -29.44 2.88
CA ASP A 49 5.86 -30.87 2.58
C ASP A 49 6.58 -31.19 1.27
N ASN A 50 7.38 -32.26 1.23
CA ASN A 50 8.15 -32.67 0.03
C ASN A 50 9.07 -31.59 -0.56
N CYS A 51 9.53 -30.63 0.25
CA CYS A 51 10.45 -29.61 -0.21
C CYS A 51 11.57 -29.32 0.81
N LYS A 52 12.78 -29.16 0.30
CA LYS A 52 13.95 -28.77 1.08
C LYS A 52 14.11 -27.26 1.06
N LEU A 53 13.94 -26.63 2.23
CA LEU A 53 14.23 -25.21 2.42
C LEU A 53 15.74 -25.03 2.64
N PRO A 54 16.40 -24.06 1.97
CA PRO A 54 17.78 -23.75 2.26
C PRO A 54 17.90 -23.19 3.69
N ASN A 55 19.02 -23.48 4.35
CA ASN A 55 19.29 -22.94 5.67
C ASN A 55 19.57 -21.43 5.56
N SER A 56 18.98 -20.64 6.45
CA SER A 56 19.10 -19.18 6.46
C SER A 56 19.04 -18.65 7.88
N LYS A 57 19.80 -17.59 8.17
CA LYS A 57 19.70 -16.86 9.44
C LYS A 57 18.70 -15.73 9.32
N PHE A 58 17.78 -15.65 10.28
CA PHE A 58 16.85 -14.53 10.35
C PHE A 58 17.59 -13.27 10.83
N ASN A 59 17.47 -12.18 10.08
CA ASN A 59 18.00 -10.89 10.50
C ASN A 59 16.98 -10.19 11.42
N PHE A 60 17.32 -10.01 12.69
CA PHE A 60 16.46 -9.31 13.65
C PHE A 60 16.35 -7.81 13.36
N ASP A 61 17.37 -7.23 12.71
CA ASP A 61 17.37 -5.82 12.27
C ASP A 61 16.50 -5.60 11.02
N TYR A 62 15.77 -6.64 10.59
CA TYR A 62 14.78 -6.51 9.52
C TYR A 62 13.65 -5.54 9.89
N TRP A 63 13.27 -5.48 11.17
CA TRP A 63 12.22 -4.59 11.65
C TRP A 63 12.84 -3.27 12.09
N GLY A 64 12.81 -2.29 11.19
CA GLY A 64 13.16 -0.90 11.48
C GLY A 64 11.97 0.02 11.25
N PHE A 65 11.93 1.14 11.96
CA PHE A 65 11.04 2.23 11.60
C PHE A 65 11.42 2.75 10.22
N GLU A 66 10.45 2.78 9.31
CA GLU A 66 10.64 3.37 8.00
C GLU A 66 10.42 4.87 8.10
N THR A 67 11.50 5.65 7.98
CA THR A 67 11.45 7.12 8.04
C THR A 67 11.55 7.77 6.66
N ASN A 68 12.03 7.03 5.64
CA ASN A 68 12.55 7.64 4.42
C ASN A 68 11.72 7.33 3.17
N LYS A 69 10.83 6.33 3.18
CA LYS A 69 9.99 6.01 2.00
C LYS A 69 8.92 7.07 1.74
N GLU A 70 8.54 7.20 0.46
CA GLU A 70 7.50 8.11 -0.04
C GLU A 70 6.19 7.99 0.77
N LYS A 71 5.84 6.75 1.10
CA LYS A 71 4.53 6.38 1.64
C LYS A 71 4.33 6.68 3.12
N VAL A 72 5.40 7.04 3.84
CA VAL A 72 5.28 7.52 5.22
C VAL A 72 4.42 8.78 5.27
N ALA A 73 4.57 9.67 4.27
CA ALA A 73 3.80 10.90 4.20
C ALA A 73 2.30 10.66 3.95
N THR A 74 1.94 9.70 3.09
CA THR A 74 0.52 9.39 2.82
C THR A 74 -0.12 8.62 3.97
N ILE A 75 0.62 7.76 4.67
CA ILE A 75 0.15 7.10 5.91
C ILE A 75 -0.09 8.12 7.02
N LEU A 76 0.81 9.10 7.20
CA LEU A 76 0.56 10.20 8.14
C LEU A 76 -0.69 11.00 7.75
N PHE A 77 -0.97 11.14 6.46
CA PHE A 77 -2.15 11.88 6.02
C PHE A 77 -3.47 11.17 6.37
N HIS A 78 -3.49 9.83 6.43
CA HIS A 78 -4.65 9.09 6.94
C HIS A 78 -5.03 9.51 8.37
N TYR A 79 -4.07 9.92 9.20
CA TYR A 79 -4.38 10.38 10.55
C TYR A 79 -5.25 11.66 10.57
N PHE A 80 -5.24 12.44 9.48
CA PHE A 80 -6.13 13.60 9.33
C PHE A 80 -7.58 13.23 9.00
N GLU A 81 -7.92 11.94 8.85
CA GLU A 81 -9.32 11.45 8.76
C GLU A 81 -10.18 11.97 9.94
N ASN A 82 -9.57 12.22 11.10
CA ASN A 82 -10.23 12.83 12.26
C ASN A 82 -10.75 14.27 12.04
N ASN A 83 -10.47 14.91 10.90
CA ASN A 83 -10.93 16.28 10.57
C ASN A 83 -12.16 16.32 9.63
N ASN A 84 -13.10 15.37 9.74
CA ASN A 84 -14.27 15.24 8.84
C ASN A 84 -13.94 14.90 7.39
N LEU A 85 -12.74 14.37 7.14
CA LEU A 85 -12.38 13.76 5.87
C LEU A 85 -12.68 12.27 5.97
N VAL A 86 -13.28 11.67 4.94
CA VAL A 86 -13.58 10.24 4.89
C VAL A 86 -12.70 9.59 3.83
N THR A 87 -11.92 8.59 4.19
CA THR A 87 -11.14 7.82 3.20
C THR A 87 -12.08 6.99 2.34
N ILE A 88 -12.06 7.21 1.02
CA ILE A 88 -12.88 6.45 0.06
C ILE A 88 -12.06 5.54 -0.85
N PHE A 89 -10.73 5.66 -0.81
CA PHE A 89 -9.79 4.73 -1.43
C PHE A 89 -8.36 4.98 -0.92
N ASP A 90 -7.60 3.92 -0.71
CA ASP A 90 -6.17 3.93 -0.40
C ASP A 90 -5.38 2.81 -1.10
N ASN A 91 -4.11 3.11 -1.37
CA ASN A 91 -3.15 2.25 -2.05
C ASN A 91 -1.74 2.44 -1.44
N HIS A 92 -1.56 2.02 -0.19
CA HIS A 92 -0.25 2.04 0.43
C HIS A 92 0.59 0.82 0.01
N GLY A 93 1.80 1.10 -0.44
CA GLY A 93 2.66 0.18 -1.18
C GLY A 93 3.08 -1.03 -0.38
N GLY A 94 2.98 -2.19 -1.04
CA GLY A 94 3.24 -3.49 -0.44
C GLY A 94 2.01 -4.12 0.22
N CYS A 95 0.95 -3.34 0.45
CA CYS A 95 -0.37 -3.84 0.83
C CYS A 95 -1.26 -4.02 -0.40
N GLU A 96 -2.33 -4.81 -0.24
CA GLU A 96 -3.36 -4.91 -1.27
C GLU A 96 -4.10 -3.57 -1.39
N LYS A 97 -4.51 -3.20 -2.61
CA LYS A 97 -5.34 -2.02 -2.84
C LYS A 97 -6.64 -2.18 -2.07
N SER A 98 -7.10 -1.12 -1.42
CA SER A 98 -8.45 -1.09 -0.87
C SER A 98 -9.51 -1.10 -1.97
N TYR A 99 -10.77 -1.29 -1.57
CA TYR A 99 -11.91 -1.01 -2.43
C TYR A 99 -12.13 0.50 -2.54
N PHE A 100 -12.65 0.93 -3.68
CA PHE A 100 -13.21 2.28 -3.80
C PHE A 100 -14.63 2.28 -3.23
N TYR A 101 -14.93 3.19 -2.30
CA TYR A 101 -16.25 3.32 -1.70
C TYR A 101 -17.06 4.44 -2.38
N ASN A 102 -18.25 4.10 -2.86
CA ASN A 102 -19.18 5.10 -3.41
C ASN A 102 -19.98 5.81 -2.30
N LYS A 103 -20.82 6.79 -2.67
CA LYS A 103 -21.64 7.55 -1.72
C LYS A 103 -22.63 6.72 -0.88
N TYR A 104 -22.92 5.48 -1.30
CA TYR A 104 -23.77 4.52 -0.59
C TYR A 104 -22.95 3.50 0.22
N ASN A 105 -21.64 3.73 0.34
CA ASN A 105 -20.69 2.84 1.01
C ASN A 105 -20.58 1.44 0.37
N HIS A 106 -20.92 1.30 -0.93
CA HIS A 106 -20.68 0.06 -1.65
C HIS A 106 -19.24 0.00 -2.15
N GLU A 107 -18.64 -1.17 -1.98
CA GLU A 107 -17.29 -1.50 -2.42
C GLU A 107 -17.23 -1.70 -3.93
N ILE A 108 -16.28 -1.02 -4.57
CA ILE A 108 -16.01 -1.14 -6.01
C ILE A 108 -14.55 -1.53 -6.19
N LYS A 109 -14.35 -2.69 -6.79
CA LYS A 109 -13.01 -3.19 -7.11
C LYS A 109 -12.41 -2.43 -8.28
N ILE A 110 -11.18 -1.93 -8.10
CA ILE A 110 -10.39 -1.39 -9.21
C ILE A 110 -9.68 -2.54 -9.92
N ASP A 111 -9.91 -2.69 -11.22
CA ASP A 111 -9.28 -3.75 -12.02
C ASP A 111 -7.75 -3.62 -12.00
N LYS A 112 -7.05 -4.76 -11.98
CA LYS A 112 -5.59 -4.80 -12.14
C LYS A 112 -5.16 -4.20 -13.48
N LYS A 113 -5.97 -4.34 -14.53
CA LYS A 113 -5.73 -3.78 -15.86
C LYS A 113 -5.86 -2.26 -15.92
N PHE A 114 -6.47 -1.62 -14.91
CA PHE A 114 -6.64 -0.16 -14.91
C PHE A 114 -5.32 0.59 -15.16
N SER A 115 -4.23 0.13 -14.52
CA SER A 115 -2.90 0.71 -14.73
C SER A 115 -2.24 0.27 -16.04
N ALA A 116 -2.58 -0.91 -16.56
CA ALA A 116 -2.12 -1.35 -17.87
C ALA A 116 -2.76 -0.54 -19.02
N ASP A 117 -3.98 -0.06 -18.81
CA ASP A 117 -4.71 0.81 -19.75
C ASP A 117 -4.28 2.29 -19.65
N GLY A 118 -3.14 2.57 -18.99
CA GLY A 118 -2.61 3.93 -18.79
C GLY A 118 -3.21 4.69 -17.60
N GLY A 119 -4.07 4.05 -16.80
CA GLY A 119 -4.69 4.67 -15.63
C GLY A 119 -3.76 4.82 -14.44
N LYS A 120 -3.49 6.06 -14.04
CA LYS A 120 -2.79 6.33 -12.77
C LYS A 120 -3.79 6.28 -11.61
N ILE A 121 -3.43 5.54 -10.56
CA ILE A 121 -4.22 5.37 -9.34
C ILE A 121 -3.57 6.23 -8.24
N PRO A 122 -4.32 7.10 -7.55
CA PRO A 122 -3.80 7.85 -6.39
C PRO A 122 -3.33 6.93 -5.26
N ASP A 123 -2.43 7.41 -4.40
CA ASP A 123 -2.06 6.70 -3.18
C ASP A 123 -3.19 6.75 -2.14
N LEU A 124 -3.95 7.85 -2.09
CA LEU A 124 -5.06 8.08 -1.16
C LEU A 124 -6.10 8.99 -1.79
N VAL A 125 -7.38 8.73 -1.51
CA VAL A 125 -8.51 9.56 -1.90
C VAL A 125 -9.42 9.77 -0.70
N MET A 126 -9.64 11.05 -0.35
CA MET A 126 -10.48 11.44 0.80
C MET A 126 -11.60 12.37 0.37
N ARG A 127 -12.76 12.19 0.96
CA ARG A 127 -13.99 12.96 0.72
C ARG A 127 -14.24 13.93 1.85
N ASP A 128 -14.50 15.19 1.50
CA ASP A 128 -14.98 16.24 2.38
C ASP A 128 -16.44 16.57 2.02
N ASP A 129 -17.36 16.07 2.84
CA ASP A 129 -18.80 16.26 2.62
C ASP A 129 -19.26 17.70 2.92
N LYS A 130 -18.56 18.40 3.81
CA LYS A 130 -18.88 19.78 4.21
C LYS A 130 -18.60 20.75 3.08
N ASN A 131 -17.44 20.62 2.43
CA ASN A 131 -17.02 21.50 1.34
C ASN A 131 -17.35 20.95 -0.06
N LYS A 132 -17.87 19.72 -0.14
CA LYS A 132 -18.13 18.99 -1.40
C LYS A 132 -16.87 18.91 -2.27
N VAL A 133 -15.76 18.52 -1.64
CA VAL A 133 -14.45 18.33 -2.30
C VAL A 133 -13.98 16.90 -2.11
N ILE A 134 -13.42 16.29 -3.15
CA ILE A 134 -12.65 15.06 -3.04
C ILE A 134 -11.18 15.40 -3.32
N TYR A 135 -10.33 15.03 -2.37
CA TYR A 135 -8.89 15.19 -2.45
C TYR A 135 -8.25 13.88 -2.89
N GLN A 136 -7.35 13.95 -3.86
CA GLN A 136 -6.57 12.84 -4.38
C GLN A 136 -5.11 13.11 -4.12
N PHE A 137 -4.43 12.21 -3.41
CA PHE A 137 -3.08 12.39 -2.94
C PHE A 137 -2.12 11.41 -3.62
N GLU A 138 -0.98 11.91 -4.07
CA GLU A 138 0.20 11.12 -4.41
C GLU A 138 1.28 11.38 -3.35
N GLY A 139 1.94 10.33 -2.86
CA GLY A 139 3.08 10.44 -1.97
C GLY A 139 4.39 10.42 -2.75
N LYS A 140 5.30 11.37 -2.47
CA LYS A 140 6.67 11.36 -3.01
C LYS A 140 7.70 11.74 -1.97
N LYS A 141 8.95 11.41 -2.22
CA LYS A 141 10.09 12.02 -1.55
C LYS A 141 10.33 13.39 -2.16
N PHE A 142 10.96 14.28 -1.39
CA PHE A 142 11.31 15.62 -1.86
C PHE A 142 12.09 15.62 -3.19
N ASN A 143 13.06 14.72 -3.35
CA ASN A 143 13.86 14.60 -4.57
C ASN A 143 13.07 14.12 -5.82
N ALA A 144 11.81 13.68 -5.65
CA ALA A 144 10.94 13.17 -6.71
C ALA A 144 9.71 14.07 -6.92
N ILE A 145 9.75 15.33 -6.46
CA ILE A 145 8.61 16.25 -6.50
C ILE A 145 8.07 16.50 -7.91
N TYR A 146 8.93 16.75 -8.88
CA TYR A 146 8.52 16.99 -10.27
C TYR A 146 7.89 15.76 -10.90
N LYS A 147 8.38 14.56 -10.54
CA LYS A 147 7.76 13.30 -10.95
C LYS A 147 6.35 13.17 -10.34
N GLY A 148 6.18 13.54 -9.08
CA GLY A 148 4.87 13.60 -8.44
C GLY A 148 3.91 14.55 -9.14
N LEU A 149 4.37 15.75 -9.50
CA LEU A 149 3.58 16.74 -10.22
C LEU A 149 3.16 16.27 -11.62
N ASP A 150 4.02 15.52 -12.30
CA ASP A 150 3.66 14.89 -13.57
C ASP A 150 2.62 13.79 -13.37
N GLU A 151 2.83 12.91 -12.39
CA GLU A 151 1.95 11.79 -12.11
C GLU A 151 0.52 12.20 -11.73
N ILE A 152 0.35 13.25 -10.90
CA ILE A 152 -0.99 13.72 -10.53
C ILE A 152 -1.77 14.27 -11.73
N LYS A 153 -1.11 14.76 -12.79
CA LYS A 153 -1.81 15.20 -14.02
C LYS A 153 -2.57 14.05 -14.69
N HIS A 154 -2.15 12.82 -14.48
CA HIS A 154 -2.73 11.64 -15.12
C HIS A 154 -3.86 10.97 -14.31
N PHE A 155 -4.38 11.63 -13.27
CA PHE A 155 -5.55 11.13 -12.51
C PHE A 155 -6.88 11.25 -13.28
N ASP A 156 -6.92 11.86 -14.47
CA ASP A 156 -8.15 12.09 -15.24
C ASP A 156 -8.98 10.82 -15.45
N LEU A 157 -8.32 9.70 -15.71
CA LEU A 157 -9.01 8.43 -15.95
C LEU A 157 -9.66 7.89 -14.66
N PHE A 158 -9.00 8.07 -13.52
CA PHE A 158 -9.53 7.69 -12.22
C PHE A 158 -10.75 8.57 -11.87
N GLU A 159 -10.62 9.88 -12.06
CA GLU A 159 -11.71 10.84 -11.88
C GLU A 159 -12.91 10.50 -12.76
N LYS A 160 -12.68 10.22 -14.05
CA LYS A 160 -13.76 9.90 -15.00
C LYS A 160 -14.43 8.56 -14.73
N LYS A 161 -13.69 7.53 -14.35
CA LYS A 161 -14.25 6.17 -14.16
C LYS A 161 -14.91 5.99 -12.79
N PHE A 162 -14.38 6.66 -11.76
CA PHE A 162 -14.80 6.45 -10.38
C PHE A 162 -15.44 7.71 -9.78
N LEU A 163 -14.75 8.85 -9.76
CA LEU A 163 -15.24 10.03 -9.04
C LEU A 163 -16.49 10.64 -9.70
N SER A 164 -16.47 10.92 -11.00
CA SER A 164 -17.61 11.55 -11.69
C SER A 164 -18.86 10.65 -11.68
N LYS A 165 -18.66 9.33 -11.74
CA LYS A 165 -19.75 8.36 -11.71
C LYS A 165 -20.41 8.24 -10.34
N HIS A 166 -19.61 8.31 -9.27
CA HIS A 166 -20.09 8.02 -7.91
C HIS A 166 -20.28 9.27 -7.03
N TYR A 167 -19.66 10.38 -7.41
CA TYR A 167 -19.64 11.67 -6.72
C TYR A 167 -19.67 12.84 -7.73
N PRO A 168 -20.73 12.96 -8.56
CA PRO A 168 -20.81 13.96 -9.64
C PRO A 168 -20.87 15.41 -9.13
N GLU A 169 -21.34 15.63 -7.90
CA GLU A 169 -21.50 16.96 -7.31
C GLU A 169 -20.24 17.49 -6.60
N TYR A 170 -19.18 16.69 -6.52
CA TYR A 170 -17.97 17.04 -5.79
C TYR A 170 -16.95 17.67 -6.74
N LYS A 171 -16.22 18.67 -6.24
CA LYS A 171 -15.03 19.19 -6.91
C LYS A 171 -13.83 18.30 -6.60
N TYR A 172 -12.92 18.13 -7.55
CA TYR A 172 -11.74 17.29 -7.36
C TYR A 172 -10.51 18.17 -7.18
N LYS A 173 -9.70 17.85 -6.16
CA LYS A 173 -8.40 18.46 -5.93
C LYS A 173 -7.33 17.39 -5.94
N ARG A 174 -6.29 17.62 -6.72
CA ARG A 174 -5.11 16.76 -6.78
C ARG A 174 -4.05 17.38 -5.89
N SER A 175 -3.34 16.56 -5.13
CA SER A 175 -2.44 17.01 -4.10
C SER A 175 -1.23 16.10 -4.04
N LEU A 176 -0.08 16.71 -3.79
CA LEU A 176 1.18 16.00 -3.64
C LEU A 176 1.61 16.11 -2.19
N VAL A 177 1.82 14.97 -1.54
CA VAL A 177 2.31 14.92 -0.16
C VAL A 177 3.77 14.49 -0.19
N ILE A 178 4.62 15.29 0.45
CA ILE A 178 6.07 15.14 0.35
C ILE A 178 6.65 14.65 1.67
N ASN A 179 7.45 13.58 1.61
CA ASN A 179 8.30 13.15 2.70
C ASN A 179 9.72 13.76 2.55
N GLY A 180 10.17 14.45 3.61
CA GLY A 180 11.49 15.08 3.70
C GLY A 180 11.61 16.43 2.98
N GLY A 181 12.85 16.94 2.89
CA GLY A 181 13.18 18.24 2.30
C GLY A 181 13.23 19.39 3.30
N GLU A 182 13.75 20.54 2.86
CA GLU A 182 13.81 21.78 3.63
C GLU A 182 12.81 22.81 3.06
N LYS A 183 12.14 23.55 3.95
CA LYS A 183 11.07 24.50 3.62
C LYS A 183 11.49 25.56 2.58
N THR A 184 12.75 25.96 2.59
CA THR A 184 13.36 26.95 1.68
C THR A 184 13.36 26.53 0.21
N ASN A 185 13.11 25.25 -0.10
CA ASN A 185 13.10 24.75 -1.46
C ASN A 185 11.68 24.70 -2.09
N ILE A 186 10.63 25.07 -1.35
CA ILE A 186 9.22 24.98 -1.81
C ILE A 186 8.82 26.18 -2.67
N ASP A 187 9.46 27.34 -2.49
CA ASP A 187 9.13 28.59 -3.19
C ASP A 187 9.39 28.56 -4.72
N LYS A 188 9.94 27.45 -5.23
CA LYS A 188 10.24 27.23 -6.66
C LYS A 188 9.21 26.37 -7.40
N ILE A 189 8.13 25.98 -6.74
CA ILE A 189 7.19 24.97 -7.25
C ILE A 189 5.85 25.63 -7.55
N ASP A 190 5.57 25.83 -8.84
CA ASP A 190 4.35 26.47 -9.31
C ASP A 190 3.23 25.43 -9.43
N PHE A 191 2.21 25.53 -8.57
CA PHE A 191 0.99 24.74 -8.65
C PHE A 191 0.03 25.43 -9.62
N LYS A 192 0.16 25.13 -10.91
CA LYS A 192 -0.84 25.53 -11.92
C LYS A 192 -1.99 24.54 -11.98
#